data_AF-A0A1U7XC69-F1
#
_entry.id   AF-A0A1U7XC69-F1
#
_cell.length_a   1.000
_cell.length_b   1.000
_cell.length_c   1.000
_cell.angle_alpha   90.00
_cell.angle_beta   90.00
_cell.angle_gamma   90.00
#
_symmetry.space_group_name_H-M   'P 1'
#
loop_
_entity.id
_entity.type
_entity.pdbx_description
1 polymer ?
#
loop_
_entity_poly.entity_id
_entity_poly.type
_entity_poly.pdbx_seq_one_letter_code
_entity_poly.pdbx_strand_id
1 'polypeptide(L)'
;MASKPGILTEWPWTWLGNFKYVVLAPYVTHSLNSFFMSEDESKRDMTYLIIFPFLLFRMLHNQIWISVSRYRTAKGDNRIVDKTIEFDQIDRERNWDDQIILNGLLFYYGYTKLEQSHHMPIWRTDGIIMTALLHIGPVEFLYYWLHRALHHHYLYSRYHSHHHSSVATEPITSVIHPFAEHIAYFLLFAIPLLTTVLTGTASIVSFGGYITYIDFMNNMGHCNFEIIPKWMFSSFPPLKYLMYTPSYHSLHHTQFRTNYSLFMPMYDYIYDTLDKSSDTLYEKSLERQGKSPDMVHLTHLTTPESIYHLRLGFASFASEPYTSKWYFWLMWPVTLWSMMVTWIYGHTFTVERNVFKSLNLQTWAIPKYRIQYFMQWQRETINNLIEEAIMEADRKGIKVLSLGLLNQEEQLNNNGELYIRRHPELKVKVVDGSSLAVAVVLNSIPKGTTQVVLGGHLSKVANAIALALCQGGVKVVTLREEEYKKLKSSLTPEVAANLVPSKTYASKIWLVGDGLSEDEQLKAPKGTLFIPFSQFPPRKARKDCLYFHTPAMITPKHFENVDSCENWLPRRVMSAWRVAGILHALEGWNEHECGNMMFDIEKVWKASLDHGFSPLTTASASESKA
;
A
#
# COMPACT_ATOMS: atom_id res chain seq x y z
N MET A 1 10.56 -4.75 17.61
CA MET A 1 10.74 -5.62 18.79
C MET A 1 10.51 -4.83 20.07
N ALA A 2 10.15 -5.50 21.17
CA ALA A 2 10.00 -4.87 22.47
C ALA A 2 11.29 -4.15 22.91
N SER A 3 11.16 -3.11 23.73
CA SER A 3 12.31 -2.27 24.14
C SER A 3 13.42 -3.04 24.87
N LYS A 4 13.06 -4.10 25.60
CA LYS A 4 13.98 -5.02 26.29
C LYS A 4 13.44 -6.45 26.16
N PRO A 5 13.69 -7.17 25.05
CA PRO A 5 13.07 -8.47 24.78
C PRO A 5 13.12 -9.45 25.97
N GLY A 6 11.99 -10.07 26.30
CA GLY A 6 11.88 -11.13 27.30
C GLY A 6 12.18 -12.54 26.75
N ILE A 7 12.05 -13.55 27.60
CA ILE A 7 12.10 -14.96 27.18
C ILE A 7 10.91 -15.24 26.25
N LEU A 8 11.13 -16.03 25.20
CA LEU A 8 10.12 -16.34 24.16
C LEU A 8 9.56 -15.08 23.49
N THR A 9 10.42 -14.09 23.18
CA THR A 9 9.99 -12.93 22.40
C THR A 9 9.78 -13.29 20.94
N GLU A 10 10.72 -14.03 20.35
CA GLU A 10 10.67 -14.44 18.94
C GLU A 10 9.77 -15.67 18.73
N TRP A 11 9.25 -15.79 17.51
CA TRP A 11 8.42 -16.92 17.11
C TRP A 11 9.28 -18.14 16.79
N PRO A 12 8.80 -19.38 17.05
CA PRO A 12 9.58 -20.60 16.82
C PRO A 12 10.05 -20.80 15.36
N TRP A 13 9.36 -20.18 14.41
CA TRP A 13 9.64 -20.24 12.97
C TRP A 13 10.19 -18.94 12.38
N THR A 14 10.66 -17.99 13.20
CA THR A 14 11.24 -16.74 12.67
C THR A 14 12.35 -17.01 11.64
N TRP A 15 13.15 -18.06 11.84
CA TRP A 15 14.21 -18.48 10.92
C TRP A 15 13.71 -18.96 9.54
N LEU A 16 12.42 -19.33 9.39
CA LEU A 16 11.83 -19.72 8.11
C LEU A 16 11.46 -18.51 7.23
N GLY A 17 11.36 -17.30 7.82
CA GLY A 17 10.91 -16.10 7.09
C GLY A 17 9.61 -16.34 6.33
N ASN A 18 9.62 -16.06 5.02
CA ASN A 18 8.45 -16.25 4.15
C ASN A 18 8.04 -17.73 3.94
N PHE A 19 8.85 -18.70 4.34
CA PHE A 19 8.53 -20.14 4.25
C PHE A 19 7.78 -20.68 5.47
N LYS A 20 7.46 -19.84 6.45
CA LYS A 20 6.78 -20.23 7.70
C LYS A 20 5.50 -21.05 7.51
N TYR A 21 4.77 -20.89 6.41
CA TYR A 21 3.55 -21.66 6.14
C TYR A 21 3.78 -23.17 6.00
N VAL A 22 5.01 -23.62 5.72
CA VAL A 22 5.36 -25.04 5.61
C VAL A 22 5.09 -25.79 6.92
N VAL A 23 5.08 -25.12 8.08
CA VAL A 23 4.79 -25.76 9.37
C VAL A 23 3.38 -26.36 9.43
N LEU A 24 2.41 -25.81 8.66
CA LEU A 24 1.05 -26.35 8.58
C LEU A 24 0.92 -27.51 7.60
N ALA A 25 1.84 -27.64 6.64
CA ALA A 25 1.69 -28.56 5.51
C ALA A 25 1.45 -30.02 5.93
N PRO A 26 2.17 -30.62 6.90
CA PRO A 26 1.93 -32.00 7.31
C PRO A 26 0.50 -32.24 7.81
N TYR A 27 -0.04 -31.30 8.59
CA TYR A 27 -1.39 -31.40 9.14
C TYR A 27 -2.47 -31.19 8.08
N VAL A 28 -2.27 -30.21 7.20
CA VAL A 28 -3.20 -29.96 6.07
C VAL A 28 -3.25 -31.18 5.16
N THR A 29 -2.09 -31.73 4.76
CA THR A 29 -2.01 -32.94 3.93
C THR A 29 -2.67 -34.13 4.63
N HIS A 30 -2.43 -34.32 5.93
CA HIS A 30 -3.09 -35.38 6.68
C HIS A 30 -4.62 -35.20 6.73
N SER A 31 -5.12 -33.98 6.93
CA SER A 31 -6.57 -33.71 6.91
C SER A 31 -7.22 -34.00 5.57
N LEU A 32 -6.56 -33.63 4.47
CA LEU A 32 -7.05 -33.90 3.12
C LEU A 32 -7.03 -35.40 2.82
N ASN A 33 -5.94 -36.08 3.16
CA ASN A 33 -5.78 -37.52 2.97
C ASN A 33 -6.84 -38.31 3.77
N SER A 34 -6.99 -38.00 5.06
CA SER A 34 -7.98 -38.64 5.92
C SER A 34 -9.41 -38.47 5.41
N PHE A 35 -9.74 -37.31 4.84
CA PHE A 35 -11.09 -37.04 4.35
C PHE A 35 -11.36 -37.64 2.96
N PHE A 36 -10.45 -37.47 2.00
CA PHE A 36 -10.69 -37.84 0.61
C PHE A 36 -10.20 -39.24 0.22
N MET A 37 -9.14 -39.73 0.86
CA MET A 37 -8.51 -41.01 0.48
C MET A 37 -8.80 -42.15 1.46
N SER A 38 -9.41 -41.87 2.62
CA SER A 38 -9.85 -42.92 3.52
C SER A 38 -11.02 -43.70 2.91
N GLU A 39 -10.86 -45.04 2.83
CA GLU A 39 -11.93 -45.98 2.53
C GLU A 39 -12.94 -46.12 3.69
N ASP A 40 -12.49 -45.80 4.91
CA ASP A 40 -13.32 -45.81 6.11
C ASP A 40 -14.04 -44.46 6.26
N GLU A 41 -15.36 -44.47 6.07
CA GLU A 41 -16.22 -43.28 6.19
C GLU A 41 -16.20 -42.69 7.60
N SER A 42 -15.95 -43.49 8.63
CA SER A 42 -15.87 -43.01 10.02
C SER A 42 -14.66 -42.11 10.28
N LYS A 43 -13.68 -42.09 9.36
CA LYS A 43 -12.50 -41.20 9.42
C LYS A 43 -12.71 -39.88 8.67
N ARG A 44 -13.86 -39.70 8.01
CA ARG A 44 -14.20 -38.49 7.25
C ARG A 44 -14.83 -37.45 8.15
N ASP A 45 -13.98 -36.72 8.87
CA ASP A 45 -14.43 -35.67 9.77
C ASP A 45 -14.35 -34.27 9.13
N MET A 46 -15.50 -33.63 8.97
CA MET A 46 -15.60 -32.26 8.48
C MET A 46 -14.88 -31.26 9.40
N THR A 47 -14.87 -31.50 10.70
CA THR A 47 -14.20 -30.66 11.70
C THR A 47 -12.71 -30.55 11.40
N TYR A 48 -12.08 -31.67 11.02
CA TYR A 48 -10.65 -31.71 10.71
C TYR A 48 -10.34 -31.04 9.36
N LEU A 49 -11.20 -31.28 8.37
CA LEU A 49 -11.05 -30.72 7.02
C LEU A 49 -11.21 -29.20 7.01
N ILE A 50 -12.17 -28.65 7.77
CA ILE A 50 -12.53 -27.24 7.70
C ILE A 50 -11.52 -26.30 8.38
N ILE A 51 -10.59 -26.82 9.17
CA ILE A 51 -9.54 -26.02 9.83
C ILE A 51 -8.78 -25.19 8.79
N PHE A 52 -8.28 -25.79 7.71
CA PHE A 52 -7.50 -25.05 6.71
C PHE A 52 -8.31 -23.98 5.96
N PRO A 53 -9.49 -24.28 5.39
CA PRO A 53 -10.38 -23.24 4.83
C PRO A 53 -10.68 -22.12 5.83
N PHE A 54 -10.87 -22.44 7.11
CA PHE A 54 -11.12 -21.44 8.15
C PHE A 54 -9.90 -20.53 8.38
N LEU A 55 -8.68 -21.06 8.40
CA LEU A 55 -7.46 -20.24 8.49
C LEU A 55 -7.33 -19.29 7.28
N LEU A 56 -7.64 -19.77 6.08
CA LEU A 56 -7.65 -18.92 4.87
C LEU A 56 -8.71 -17.82 4.96
N PHE A 57 -9.90 -18.14 5.49
CA PHE A 57 -10.94 -17.15 5.75
C PHE A 57 -10.45 -16.08 6.74
N ARG A 58 -9.77 -16.46 7.82
CA ARG A 58 -9.18 -15.50 8.77
C ARG A 58 -8.16 -14.58 8.08
N MET A 59 -7.28 -15.11 7.24
CA MET A 59 -6.33 -14.29 6.48
C MET A 59 -7.06 -13.28 5.57
N LEU A 60 -8.09 -13.74 4.84
CA LEU A 60 -8.90 -12.88 3.98
C LEU A 60 -9.64 -11.79 4.78
N HIS A 61 -10.27 -12.16 5.89
CA HIS A 61 -11.00 -11.25 6.77
C HIS A 61 -10.10 -10.12 7.28
N ASN A 62 -8.91 -10.46 7.78
CA ASN A 62 -7.92 -9.46 8.22
C ASN A 62 -7.46 -8.58 7.05
N GLN A 63 -7.18 -9.16 5.89
CA GLN A 63 -6.77 -8.38 4.71
C GLN A 63 -7.86 -7.39 4.25
N ILE A 64 -9.14 -7.77 4.28
CA ILE A 64 -10.26 -6.87 3.97
C ILE A 64 -10.26 -5.68 4.94
N TRP A 65 -10.10 -5.93 6.24
CA TRP A 65 -10.03 -4.88 7.25
C TRP A 65 -8.85 -3.92 7.01
N ILE A 66 -7.66 -4.44 6.69
CA ILE A 66 -6.49 -3.63 6.34
C ILE A 66 -6.84 -2.71 5.15
N SER A 67 -7.36 -3.28 4.07
CA SER A 67 -7.72 -2.53 2.86
C SER A 67 -8.78 -1.44 3.15
N VAL A 68 -9.80 -1.76 3.94
CA VAL A 68 -10.85 -0.79 4.34
C VAL A 68 -10.29 0.32 5.23
N SER A 69 -9.49 -0.04 6.25
CA SER A 69 -8.83 0.93 7.13
C SER A 69 -7.93 1.89 6.35
N ARG A 70 -7.08 1.37 5.47
CA ARG A 70 -6.20 2.19 4.63
C ARG A 70 -6.96 3.10 3.68
N TYR A 71 -8.05 2.62 3.09
CA TYR A 71 -8.92 3.42 2.23
C TYR A 71 -9.61 4.57 2.99
N ARG A 72 -10.20 4.27 4.16
CA ARG A 72 -10.88 5.25 5.00
C ARG A 72 -9.91 6.30 5.54
N THR A 73 -8.74 5.88 6.02
CA THR A 73 -7.71 6.80 6.53
C THR A 73 -7.07 7.66 5.45
N ALA A 74 -6.96 7.17 4.21
CA ALA A 74 -6.52 7.94 3.05
C ALA A 74 -7.51 9.05 2.67
N LYS A 75 -8.83 8.78 2.72
CA LYS A 75 -9.87 9.82 2.56
C LYS A 75 -9.84 10.84 3.71
N GLY A 76 -9.65 10.36 4.94
CA GLY A 76 -9.51 11.18 6.14
C GLY A 76 -10.81 11.44 6.89
N ASP A 77 -11.96 11.04 6.34
CA ASP A 77 -13.25 11.07 7.05
C ASP A 77 -13.21 10.11 8.24
N ASN A 78 -13.77 10.56 9.35
CA ASN A 78 -13.86 9.79 10.59
C ASN A 78 -12.53 9.30 11.18
N ARG A 79 -11.39 9.84 10.74
CA ARG A 79 -10.08 9.42 11.25
C ARG A 79 -9.87 9.83 12.69
N ILE A 80 -9.34 8.91 13.51
CA ILE A 80 -9.19 9.13 14.94
C ILE A 80 -7.85 9.81 15.26
N VAL A 81 -6.73 9.25 14.79
CA VAL A 81 -5.37 9.73 15.10
C VAL A 81 -4.64 10.20 13.84
N ASP A 82 -3.95 11.34 13.96
CA ASP A 82 -3.09 11.96 12.93
C ASP A 82 -1.60 11.66 13.15
N LYS A 83 -1.27 10.40 13.41
CA LYS A 83 0.12 9.94 13.49
C LYS A 83 0.52 9.32 12.16
N THR A 84 1.80 9.44 11.84
CA THR A 84 2.36 9.01 10.57
C THR A 84 2.61 7.51 10.56
N ILE A 85 2.25 6.86 9.45
CA ILE A 85 2.64 5.47 9.19
C ILE A 85 3.81 5.51 8.21
N GLU A 86 4.92 4.89 8.60
CA GLU A 86 6.17 4.85 7.82
C GLU A 86 6.59 3.39 7.60
N PHE A 87 7.54 3.14 6.69
CA PHE A 87 8.05 1.80 6.40
C PHE A 87 8.49 1.01 7.64
N ASP A 88 9.07 1.67 8.65
CA ASP A 88 9.47 1.02 9.90
C ASP A 88 8.31 0.34 10.62
N GLN A 89 7.10 0.92 10.56
CA GLN A 89 5.91 0.28 11.11
C GLN A 89 5.50 -0.92 10.26
N ILE A 90 5.47 -0.77 8.93
CA ILE A 90 5.14 -1.88 8.02
C ILE A 90 6.05 -3.08 8.22
N ASP A 91 7.35 -2.85 8.42
CA ASP A 91 8.33 -3.92 8.65
C ASP A 91 8.13 -4.61 10.01
N ARG A 92 7.77 -3.85 11.04
CA ARG A 92 7.43 -4.40 12.37
C ARG A 92 6.16 -5.26 12.31
N GLU A 93 5.18 -4.87 11.51
CA GLU A 93 3.87 -5.52 11.44
C GLU A 93 3.77 -6.59 10.33
N ARG A 94 4.86 -6.81 9.58
CA ARG A 94 4.90 -7.69 8.40
C ARG A 94 4.44 -9.12 8.68
N ASN A 95 4.69 -9.64 9.87
CA ASN A 95 4.42 -11.02 10.27
C ASN A 95 3.13 -11.20 11.09
N TRP A 96 2.14 -10.31 10.89
CA TRP A 96 0.84 -10.35 11.59
C TRP A 96 0.10 -11.70 11.51
N ASP A 97 0.38 -12.49 10.47
CA ASP A 97 -0.22 -13.79 10.21
C ASP A 97 0.40 -14.95 11.01
N ASP A 98 1.48 -14.72 11.76
CA ASP A 98 2.07 -15.74 12.66
C ASP A 98 1.05 -16.29 13.66
N GLN A 99 0.16 -15.44 14.16
CA GLN A 99 -0.92 -15.86 15.07
C GLN A 99 -1.90 -16.84 14.41
N ILE A 100 -2.16 -16.71 13.10
CA ILE A 100 -3.05 -17.60 12.36
C ILE A 100 -2.38 -18.96 12.20
N ILE A 101 -1.07 -18.98 11.92
CA ILE A 101 -0.27 -20.21 11.81
C ILE A 101 -0.26 -20.95 13.16
N LEU A 102 0.00 -20.25 14.25
CA LEU A 102 -0.03 -20.83 15.60
C LEU A 102 -1.38 -21.43 15.93
N ASN A 103 -2.46 -20.67 15.71
CA ASN A 103 -3.82 -21.14 15.93
C ASN A 103 -4.12 -22.38 15.10
N GLY A 104 -3.71 -22.41 13.83
CA GLY A 104 -3.84 -23.58 12.98
C GLY A 104 -3.16 -24.82 13.53
N LEU A 105 -1.89 -24.69 13.96
CA LEU A 105 -1.16 -25.77 14.60
C LEU A 105 -1.87 -26.27 15.87
N LEU A 106 -2.36 -25.35 16.70
CA LEU A 106 -3.04 -25.69 17.94
C LEU A 106 -4.42 -26.32 17.71
N PHE A 107 -5.16 -25.90 16.67
CA PHE A 107 -6.42 -26.54 16.30
C PHE A 107 -6.20 -27.95 15.78
N TYR A 108 -5.21 -28.14 14.90
CA TYR A 108 -4.85 -29.48 14.43
C TYR A 108 -4.34 -30.37 15.55
N TYR A 109 -3.49 -29.85 16.44
CA TYR A 109 -3.01 -30.58 17.60
C TYR A 109 -4.17 -30.94 18.55
N GLY A 110 -5.02 -29.97 18.88
CA GLY A 110 -6.21 -30.16 19.71
C GLY A 110 -7.13 -31.23 19.14
N TYR A 111 -7.38 -31.19 17.84
CA TYR A 111 -8.13 -32.24 17.13
C TYR A 111 -7.53 -33.63 17.35
N THR A 112 -6.21 -33.78 17.20
CA THR A 112 -5.56 -35.09 17.37
C THR A 112 -5.54 -35.60 18.82
N LYS A 113 -5.73 -34.73 19.82
CA LYS A 113 -5.60 -35.07 21.24
C LYS A 113 -6.92 -35.15 21.99
N LEU A 114 -7.96 -34.47 21.51
CA LEU A 114 -9.26 -34.40 22.16
C LEU A 114 -10.28 -35.15 21.32
N GLU A 115 -10.61 -36.37 21.71
CA GLU A 115 -11.62 -37.18 21.01
C GLU A 115 -12.99 -36.49 20.97
N GLN A 116 -13.32 -35.67 21.98
CA GLN A 116 -14.55 -34.88 22.04
C GLN A 116 -14.64 -33.81 20.95
N SER A 117 -13.52 -33.51 20.27
CA SER A 117 -13.49 -32.58 19.15
C SER A 117 -13.78 -33.23 17.80
N HIS A 118 -13.92 -34.56 17.76
CA HIS A 118 -14.23 -35.28 16.53
C HIS A 118 -15.72 -35.21 16.24
N HIS A 119 -16.06 -35.11 14.96
CA HIS A 119 -17.40 -35.09 14.39
C HIS A 119 -18.30 -34.05 15.06
N MET A 120 -17.77 -32.84 15.29
CA MET A 120 -18.57 -31.76 15.85
C MET A 120 -19.79 -31.49 14.97
N PRO A 121 -20.98 -31.33 15.56
CA PRO A 121 -22.15 -30.91 14.81
C PRO A 121 -21.92 -29.51 14.23
N ILE A 122 -22.58 -29.22 13.11
CA ILE A 122 -22.48 -27.91 12.47
C ILE A 122 -22.99 -26.81 13.40
N TRP A 123 -24.12 -27.06 14.09
CA TRP A 123 -24.81 -26.07 14.93
C TRP A 123 -25.24 -26.66 16.28
N ARG A 124 -24.99 -25.90 17.35
CA ARG A 124 -25.51 -26.16 18.70
C ARG A 124 -25.77 -24.88 19.48
N THR A 125 -27.04 -24.62 19.79
CA THR A 125 -27.46 -23.38 20.46
C THR A 125 -26.95 -23.28 21.90
N ASP A 126 -26.92 -24.38 22.64
CA ASP A 126 -26.40 -24.44 24.02
C ASP A 126 -24.90 -24.09 24.06
N GLY A 127 -24.11 -24.64 23.13
CA GLY A 127 -22.70 -24.31 22.97
C GLY A 127 -22.45 -22.84 22.60
N ILE A 128 -23.28 -22.28 21.72
CA ILE A 128 -23.21 -20.85 21.32
C ILE A 128 -23.48 -19.95 22.54
N ILE A 129 -24.54 -20.23 23.30
CA ILE A 129 -24.88 -19.46 24.50
C ILE A 129 -23.76 -19.58 25.53
N MET A 130 -23.25 -20.80 25.78
CA MET A 130 -22.17 -21.00 26.74
C MET A 130 -20.89 -20.27 26.31
N THR A 131 -20.55 -20.30 25.02
CA THR A 131 -19.41 -19.56 24.48
C THR A 131 -19.54 -18.06 24.74
N ALA A 132 -20.72 -17.49 24.46
CA ALA A 132 -21.00 -16.08 24.69
C ALA A 132 -20.90 -15.71 26.19
N LEU A 133 -21.50 -16.52 27.08
CA LEU A 133 -21.45 -16.29 28.53
C LEU A 133 -20.03 -16.36 29.10
N LEU A 134 -19.25 -17.35 28.64
CA LEU A 134 -17.84 -17.49 29.05
C LEU A 134 -16.98 -16.35 28.53
N HIS A 135 -17.30 -15.80 27.36
CA HIS A 135 -16.63 -14.63 26.83
C HIS A 135 -16.92 -13.37 27.66
N ILE A 136 -18.19 -12.99 27.77
CA ILE A 136 -18.59 -11.73 28.44
C ILE A 136 -18.26 -11.69 29.93
N GLY A 137 -18.12 -12.86 30.57
CA GLY A 137 -17.75 -12.98 31.98
C GLY A 137 -16.26 -13.29 32.16
N PRO A 138 -15.88 -14.57 32.29
CA PRO A 138 -14.50 -14.97 32.61
C PRO A 138 -13.42 -14.40 31.69
N VAL A 139 -13.61 -14.44 30.36
CA VAL A 139 -12.56 -14.03 29.41
C VAL A 139 -12.29 -12.53 29.51
N GLU A 140 -13.34 -11.70 29.47
CA GLU A 140 -13.19 -10.24 29.61
C GLU A 140 -12.55 -9.84 30.94
N PHE A 141 -12.98 -10.46 32.05
CA PHE A 141 -12.41 -10.20 33.37
C PHE A 141 -10.91 -10.57 33.44
N LEU A 142 -10.56 -11.77 32.98
CA LEU A 142 -9.18 -12.25 33.00
C LEU A 142 -8.29 -11.44 32.05
N TYR A 143 -8.82 -11.05 30.87
CA TYR A 143 -8.10 -10.17 29.95
C TYR A 143 -7.77 -8.84 30.61
N TYR A 144 -8.77 -8.18 31.22
CA TYR A 144 -8.59 -6.85 31.81
C TYR A 144 -7.41 -6.82 32.78
N TRP A 145 -7.33 -7.80 33.67
CA TRP A 145 -6.23 -7.90 34.63
C TRP A 145 -4.90 -8.30 34.00
N LEU A 146 -4.91 -9.23 33.04
CA LEU A 146 -3.70 -9.60 32.29
C LEU A 146 -3.14 -8.39 31.55
N HIS A 147 -3.98 -7.65 30.85
CA HIS A 147 -3.61 -6.47 30.08
C HIS A 147 -3.08 -5.36 31.00
N ARG A 148 -3.77 -5.08 32.12
CA ARG A 148 -3.28 -4.14 33.13
C ARG A 148 -1.92 -4.56 33.70
N ALA A 149 -1.69 -5.86 33.92
CA ALA A 149 -0.40 -6.38 34.35
C ALA A 149 0.69 -6.22 33.26
N LEU A 150 0.36 -6.42 31.98
CA LEU A 150 1.25 -6.18 30.85
C LEU A 150 1.70 -4.71 30.75
N HIS A 151 0.91 -3.76 31.27
CA HIS A 151 1.29 -2.35 31.39
C HIS A 151 2.14 -2.01 32.62
N HIS A 152 2.40 -2.98 33.49
CA HIS A 152 3.43 -2.82 34.51
C HIS A 152 4.81 -2.73 33.85
N HIS A 153 5.64 -1.77 34.27
CA HIS A 153 6.92 -1.41 33.62
C HIS A 153 7.82 -2.59 33.20
N TYR A 154 7.88 -3.64 34.03
CA TYR A 154 8.65 -4.85 33.75
C TYR A 154 8.12 -5.63 32.54
N LEU A 155 6.82 -5.93 32.52
CA LEU A 155 6.18 -6.68 31.43
C LEU A 155 6.01 -5.81 30.19
N TYR A 156 5.71 -4.52 30.36
CA TYR A 156 5.57 -3.58 29.26
C TYR A 156 6.84 -3.52 28.41
N SER A 157 7.99 -3.28 29.04
CA SER A 157 9.26 -3.17 28.31
C SER A 157 9.66 -4.45 27.56
N ARG A 158 9.18 -5.62 28.01
CA ARG A 158 9.55 -6.95 27.49
C ARG A 158 8.60 -7.54 26.48
N TYR A 159 7.31 -7.31 26.68
CA TYR A 159 6.25 -8.00 25.94
C TYR A 159 5.36 -6.97 25.23
N HIS A 160 4.75 -6.06 25.97
CA HIS A 160 3.66 -5.25 25.43
C HIS A 160 4.08 -3.97 24.69
N SER A 161 5.29 -3.44 24.93
CA SER A 161 5.79 -2.22 24.27
C SER A 161 5.93 -2.36 22.75
N HIS A 162 6.05 -3.58 22.23
CA HIS A 162 6.12 -3.81 20.80
C HIS A 162 4.78 -3.48 20.12
N HIS A 163 3.67 -3.89 20.72
CA HIS A 163 2.32 -3.59 20.26
C HIS A 163 2.06 -2.08 20.26
N HIS A 164 2.42 -1.41 21.35
CA HIS A 164 2.31 0.05 21.52
C HIS A 164 3.30 0.88 20.70
N SER A 165 4.22 0.24 19.97
CA SER A 165 5.12 0.97 19.07
C SER A 165 4.41 1.53 17.83
N SER A 166 3.18 1.09 17.56
CA SER A 166 2.34 1.52 16.45
C SER A 166 1.20 2.41 16.94
N VAL A 167 1.48 3.70 17.15
CA VAL A 167 0.49 4.65 17.71
C VAL A 167 -0.65 4.94 16.72
N ALA A 168 -0.34 5.08 15.43
CA ALA A 168 -1.34 5.00 14.37
C ALA A 168 -1.58 3.52 14.08
N THR A 169 -2.55 2.93 14.76
CA THR A 169 -2.86 1.51 14.62
C THR A 169 -3.39 1.21 13.21
N GLU A 170 -3.01 0.05 12.69
CA GLU A 170 -3.70 -0.62 11.59
C GLU A 170 -4.42 -1.86 12.16
N PRO A 171 -5.44 -2.44 11.50
CA PRO A 171 -6.14 -3.62 12.01
C PRO A 171 -5.20 -4.76 12.46
N ILE A 172 -4.10 -4.95 11.74
CA ILE A 172 -3.07 -5.94 12.06
C ILE A 172 -2.25 -5.62 13.31
N THR A 173 -2.14 -4.37 13.74
CA THR A 173 -1.49 -3.99 15.01
C THR A 173 -2.07 -4.78 16.18
N SER A 174 -3.36 -5.15 16.11
CA SER A 174 -4.07 -5.97 17.10
C SER A 174 -3.46 -7.34 17.37
N VAL A 175 -2.60 -7.83 16.49
CA VAL A 175 -1.93 -9.13 16.59
C VAL A 175 -0.41 -9.03 16.50
N ILE A 176 0.15 -7.84 16.71
CA ILE A 176 1.60 -7.64 16.77
C ILE A 176 2.05 -7.65 18.23
N HIS A 177 2.32 -8.86 18.71
CA HIS A 177 2.83 -9.11 20.05
C HIS A 177 3.95 -10.16 20.00
N PRO A 178 4.88 -10.15 20.97
CA PRO A 178 5.84 -11.22 21.15
C PRO A 178 5.19 -12.58 21.36
N PHE A 179 5.93 -13.66 21.07
CA PHE A 179 5.38 -15.02 21.08
C PHE A 179 4.80 -15.45 22.44
N ALA A 180 5.48 -15.16 23.55
CA ALA A 180 4.97 -15.43 24.90
C ALA A 180 3.64 -14.73 25.22
N GLU A 181 3.47 -13.50 24.76
CA GLU A 181 2.24 -12.75 24.97
C GLU A 181 1.09 -13.34 24.15
N HIS A 182 1.37 -13.79 22.92
CA HIS A 182 0.40 -14.55 22.11
C HIS A 182 -0.01 -15.87 22.75
N ILE A 183 0.89 -16.60 23.41
CA ILE A 183 0.53 -17.82 24.14
C ILE A 183 -0.46 -17.47 25.27
N ALA A 184 -0.20 -16.40 26.03
CA ALA A 184 -1.10 -15.98 27.11
C ALA A 184 -2.50 -15.62 26.57
N TYR A 185 -2.57 -14.86 25.47
CA TYR A 185 -3.84 -14.55 24.81
C TYR A 185 -4.53 -15.78 24.23
N PHE A 186 -3.79 -16.71 23.63
CA PHE A 186 -4.36 -17.97 23.14
C PHE A 186 -5.00 -18.77 24.28
N LEU A 187 -4.29 -18.98 25.39
CA LEU A 187 -4.81 -19.72 26.53
C LEU A 187 -6.09 -19.10 27.09
N LEU A 188 -6.12 -17.77 27.15
CA LEU A 188 -7.29 -17.00 27.57
C LEU A 188 -8.47 -17.19 26.61
N PHE A 189 -8.26 -17.02 25.30
CA PHE A 189 -9.31 -17.19 24.29
C PHE A 189 -9.70 -18.66 24.07
N ALA A 190 -8.86 -19.61 24.47
CA ALA A 190 -9.17 -21.04 24.44
C ALA A 190 -10.18 -21.43 25.53
N ILE A 191 -10.43 -20.61 26.56
CA ILE A 191 -11.36 -20.96 27.65
C ILE A 191 -12.75 -21.36 27.11
N PRO A 192 -13.48 -20.53 26.34
CA PRO A 192 -14.81 -20.92 25.84
C PRO A 192 -14.76 -22.12 24.88
N LEU A 193 -13.71 -22.21 24.07
CA LEU A 193 -13.52 -23.27 23.08
C LEU A 193 -13.28 -24.62 23.77
N LEU A 194 -12.36 -24.68 24.73
CA LEU A 194 -12.08 -25.92 25.46
C LEU A 194 -13.24 -26.30 26.38
N THR A 195 -13.91 -25.35 27.03
CA THR A 195 -15.08 -25.67 27.85
C THR A 195 -16.20 -26.29 27.02
N THR A 196 -16.50 -25.75 25.84
CA THR A 196 -17.53 -26.34 24.96
C THR A 196 -17.14 -27.73 24.44
N VAL A 197 -15.86 -27.95 24.11
CA VAL A 197 -15.37 -29.27 23.71
C VAL A 197 -15.48 -30.27 24.85
N LEU A 198 -14.97 -29.94 26.04
CA LEU A 198 -14.94 -30.84 27.19
C LEU A 198 -16.34 -31.17 27.75
N THR A 199 -17.30 -30.28 27.57
CA THR A 199 -18.71 -30.50 27.96
C THR A 199 -19.53 -31.15 26.85
N GLY A 200 -18.96 -31.42 25.67
CA GLY A 200 -19.67 -32.01 24.54
C GLY A 200 -20.72 -31.10 23.92
N THR A 201 -20.60 -29.79 24.09
CA THR A 201 -21.54 -28.76 23.58
C THR A 201 -20.98 -27.99 22.38
N ALA A 202 -19.73 -28.25 21.98
CA ALA A 202 -19.09 -27.59 20.84
C ALA A 202 -19.83 -27.83 19.52
N SER A 203 -19.73 -26.85 18.62
CA SER A 203 -20.16 -26.96 17.23
C SER A 203 -19.24 -26.16 16.32
N ILE A 204 -19.17 -26.55 15.04
CA ILE A 204 -18.32 -25.90 14.03
C ILE A 204 -18.65 -24.40 13.95
N VAL A 205 -19.95 -24.04 13.93
CA VAL A 205 -20.37 -22.63 13.86
C VAL A 205 -20.02 -21.87 15.13
N SER A 206 -20.15 -22.45 16.33
CA SER A 206 -19.75 -21.78 17.57
C SER A 206 -18.24 -21.50 17.60
N PHE A 207 -17.42 -22.45 17.16
CA PHE A 207 -15.97 -22.32 17.12
C PHE A 207 -15.52 -21.25 16.11
N GLY A 208 -15.99 -21.38 14.87
CA GLY A 208 -15.67 -20.43 13.80
C GLY A 208 -16.22 -19.02 14.08
N GLY A 209 -17.46 -18.93 14.56
CA GLY A 209 -18.11 -17.67 14.89
C GLY A 209 -17.41 -16.92 16.02
N TYR A 210 -16.99 -17.62 17.08
CA TYR A 210 -16.29 -17.00 18.21
C TYR A 210 -14.93 -16.41 17.82
N ILE A 211 -14.12 -17.17 17.08
CA ILE A 211 -12.81 -16.69 16.60
C ILE A 211 -12.99 -15.55 15.60
N THR A 212 -13.99 -15.63 14.72
CA THR A 212 -14.31 -14.55 13.78
C THR A 212 -14.74 -13.29 14.53
N TYR A 213 -15.50 -13.42 15.62
CA TYR A 213 -15.88 -12.30 16.48
C TYR A 213 -14.66 -11.65 17.15
N ILE A 214 -13.71 -12.44 17.67
CA ILE A 214 -12.44 -11.92 18.22
C ILE A 214 -11.67 -11.16 17.15
N ASP A 215 -11.47 -11.75 15.96
CA ASP A 215 -10.76 -11.10 14.85
C ASP A 215 -11.48 -9.81 14.42
N PHE A 216 -12.81 -9.81 14.35
CA PHE A 216 -13.62 -8.65 13.99
C PHE A 216 -13.45 -7.51 14.99
N MET A 217 -13.63 -7.81 16.29
CA MET A 217 -13.55 -6.80 17.33
C MET A 217 -12.15 -6.21 17.40
N ASN A 218 -11.10 -7.04 17.34
CA ASN A 218 -9.71 -6.59 17.31
C ASN A 218 -9.40 -5.70 16.09
N ASN A 219 -9.81 -6.11 14.89
CA ASN A 219 -9.61 -5.31 13.68
C ASN A 219 -10.36 -3.97 13.73
N MET A 220 -11.61 -3.99 14.22
CA MET A 220 -12.41 -2.79 14.43
C MET A 220 -11.73 -1.84 15.41
N GLY A 221 -11.22 -2.33 16.54
CA GLY A 221 -10.54 -1.51 17.54
C GLY A 221 -9.28 -0.80 17.04
N HIS A 222 -8.61 -1.37 16.05
CA HIS A 222 -7.32 -0.88 15.53
C HIS A 222 -7.42 -0.25 14.14
N CYS A 223 -8.62 -0.04 13.59
CA CYS A 223 -8.79 0.42 12.22
C CYS A 223 -8.50 1.92 12.01
N ASN A 224 -8.31 2.71 13.08
CA ASN A 224 -8.02 4.16 13.07
C ASN A 224 -9.06 5.03 12.33
N PHE A 225 -10.30 4.56 12.21
CA PHE A 225 -11.44 5.39 11.84
C PHE A 225 -12.67 5.00 12.67
N GLU A 226 -13.49 5.97 13.02
CA GLU A 226 -14.72 5.71 13.77
C GLU A 226 -15.82 5.23 12.82
N ILE A 227 -16.36 4.04 13.09
CA ILE A 227 -17.39 3.38 12.28
C ILE A 227 -18.70 3.19 13.05
N ILE A 228 -18.67 3.23 14.38
CA ILE A 228 -19.82 2.97 15.23
C ILE A 228 -20.71 4.21 15.29
N PRO A 229 -21.92 4.17 14.70
CA PRO A 229 -22.78 5.35 14.63
C PRO A 229 -23.47 5.63 15.97
N LYS A 230 -23.75 6.91 16.26
CA LYS A 230 -24.40 7.35 17.53
C LYS A 230 -25.71 6.62 17.81
N TRP A 231 -26.48 6.28 16.77
CA TRP A 231 -27.80 5.65 16.93
C TRP A 231 -27.73 4.31 17.65
N MET A 232 -26.63 3.57 17.51
CA MET A 232 -26.47 2.25 18.12
C MET A 232 -26.50 2.35 19.66
N PHE A 233 -25.81 3.35 20.21
CA PHE A 233 -25.80 3.61 21.65
C PHE A 233 -27.07 4.34 22.13
N SER A 234 -27.75 5.13 21.30
CA SER A 234 -29.03 5.70 21.71
C SER A 234 -30.16 4.68 21.72
N SER A 235 -30.15 3.71 20.79
CA SER A 235 -31.17 2.67 20.69
C SER A 235 -31.01 1.60 21.77
N PHE A 236 -29.78 1.27 22.17
CA PHE A 236 -29.49 0.37 23.28
C PHE A 236 -28.33 0.92 24.16
N PRO A 237 -28.62 1.84 25.10
CA PRO A 237 -27.61 2.48 25.94
C PRO A 237 -26.65 1.53 26.68
N PRO A 238 -27.07 0.35 27.17
CA PRO A 238 -26.16 -0.60 27.80
C PRO A 238 -25.01 -1.07 26.89
N LEU A 239 -25.16 -1.00 25.56
CA LEU A 239 -24.13 -1.42 24.61
C LEU A 239 -22.80 -0.70 24.81
N LYS A 240 -22.83 0.57 25.25
CA LYS A 240 -21.62 1.37 25.54
C LYS A 240 -20.67 0.68 26.53
N TYR A 241 -21.21 -0.14 27.43
CA TYR A 241 -20.43 -0.91 28.41
C TYR A 241 -20.04 -2.30 27.92
N LEU A 242 -20.79 -2.85 26.95
CA LEU A 242 -20.61 -4.20 26.42
C LEU A 242 -19.77 -4.24 25.13
N MET A 243 -19.51 -3.08 24.52
CA MET A 243 -18.77 -2.99 23.27
C MET A 243 -18.03 -1.65 23.18
N TYR A 244 -16.71 -1.73 23.07
CA TYR A 244 -15.87 -0.57 22.82
C TYR A 244 -15.96 -0.07 21.38
N THR A 245 -15.57 1.18 21.16
CA THR A 245 -15.44 1.78 19.82
C THR A 245 -13.97 1.81 19.36
N PRO A 246 -13.71 1.93 18.05
CA PRO A 246 -12.37 2.23 17.55
C PRO A 246 -11.71 3.43 18.26
N SER A 247 -12.46 4.51 18.50
CA SER A 247 -11.97 5.70 19.21
C SER A 247 -11.57 5.41 20.67
N TYR A 248 -12.35 4.58 21.37
CA TYR A 248 -12.05 4.16 22.74
C TYR A 248 -10.70 3.46 22.85
N HIS A 249 -10.43 2.51 21.96
CA HIS A 249 -9.18 1.74 21.99
C HIS A 249 -8.00 2.51 21.41
N SER A 250 -8.24 3.40 20.47
CA SER A 250 -7.19 4.30 20.00
C SER A 250 -6.67 5.22 21.11
N LEU A 251 -7.50 5.59 22.09
CA LEU A 251 -7.04 6.30 23.30
C LEU A 251 -6.07 5.45 24.12
N HIS A 252 -6.31 4.15 24.23
CA HIS A 252 -5.39 3.24 24.90
C HIS A 252 -3.99 3.28 24.28
N HIS A 253 -3.89 3.27 22.94
CA HIS A 253 -2.64 3.37 22.18
C HIS A 253 -1.96 4.75 22.22
N THR A 254 -2.64 5.79 22.71
CA THR A 254 -2.09 7.16 22.77
C THR A 254 -1.80 7.63 24.19
N GLN A 255 -2.58 7.17 25.18
CA GLN A 255 -2.42 7.52 26.60
C GLN A 255 -1.73 6.42 27.41
N PHE A 256 -1.74 5.16 26.93
CA PHE A 256 -1.12 3.95 27.50
C PHE A 256 -1.61 3.51 28.89
N ARG A 257 -2.22 4.40 29.68
CA ARG A 257 -2.58 4.14 31.09
C ARG A 257 -4.07 4.15 31.40
N THR A 258 -4.89 4.08 30.36
CA THR A 258 -6.34 4.12 30.42
C THR A 258 -6.92 3.11 29.45
N ASN A 259 -8.20 2.77 29.58
CA ASN A 259 -8.95 1.93 28.65
C ASN A 259 -8.31 0.53 28.46
N TYR A 260 -8.25 -0.28 29.52
CA TYR A 260 -7.61 -1.61 29.52
C TYR A 260 -8.53 -2.77 29.13
N SER A 261 -9.83 -2.55 29.00
CA SER A 261 -10.79 -3.59 28.60
C SER A 261 -10.42 -4.27 27.28
N LEU A 262 -10.82 -5.54 27.14
CA LEU A 262 -10.74 -6.24 25.86
C LEU A 262 -11.76 -5.66 24.90
N PHE A 263 -13.04 -6.05 25.05
CA PHE A 263 -14.13 -5.55 24.22
C PHE A 263 -15.21 -4.85 25.03
N MET A 264 -15.29 -5.06 26.34
CA MET A 264 -16.33 -4.51 27.21
C MET A 264 -15.78 -3.38 28.11
N PRO A 265 -16.02 -2.09 27.78
CA PRO A 265 -15.59 -0.96 28.61
C PRO A 265 -16.06 -1.00 30.07
N MET A 266 -17.08 -1.82 30.39
CA MET A 266 -17.62 -2.01 31.75
C MET A 266 -16.52 -2.12 32.83
N TYR A 267 -15.44 -2.85 32.58
CA TYR A 267 -14.36 -3.02 33.57
C TYR A 267 -13.57 -1.73 33.82
N ASP A 268 -13.34 -0.91 32.79
CA ASP A 268 -12.70 0.40 32.97
C ASP A 268 -13.59 1.39 33.75
N TYR A 269 -14.92 1.27 33.64
CA TYR A 269 -15.85 2.02 34.50
C TYR A 269 -15.80 1.52 35.96
N ILE A 270 -15.79 0.19 36.17
CA ILE A 270 -15.78 -0.40 37.52
C ILE A 270 -14.49 -0.04 38.28
N TYR A 271 -13.35 -0.07 37.60
CA TYR A 271 -12.03 0.11 38.21
C TYR A 271 -11.45 1.53 38.02
N ASP A 272 -12.25 2.47 37.53
CA ASP A 272 -11.87 3.87 37.32
C ASP A 272 -10.61 4.05 36.46
N THR A 273 -10.53 3.29 35.36
CA THR A 273 -9.44 3.36 34.38
C THR A 273 -9.88 3.88 33.01
N LEU A 274 -11.12 4.36 32.90
CA LEU A 274 -11.65 5.02 31.71
C LEU A 274 -10.96 6.37 31.45
N ASP A 275 -10.55 6.62 30.22
CA ASP A 275 -10.06 7.93 29.80
C ASP A 275 -11.20 8.95 29.75
N LYS A 276 -11.02 10.09 30.41
CA LYS A 276 -12.02 11.17 30.49
C LYS A 276 -12.39 11.76 29.13
N SER A 277 -11.52 11.63 28.13
CA SER A 277 -11.75 12.15 26.78
C SER A 277 -12.48 11.17 25.85
N SER A 278 -12.80 9.94 26.30
CA SER A 278 -13.38 8.88 25.46
C SER A 278 -14.63 9.33 24.69
N ASP A 279 -15.61 9.93 25.38
CA ASP A 279 -16.85 10.38 24.74
C ASP A 279 -16.60 11.54 23.77
N THR A 280 -15.74 12.49 24.16
CA THR A 280 -15.40 13.64 23.32
C THR A 280 -14.65 13.22 22.06
N LEU A 281 -13.73 12.25 22.15
CA LEU A 281 -13.00 11.75 20.99
C LEU A 281 -13.94 10.99 20.04
N TYR A 282 -14.83 10.17 20.58
CA TYR A 282 -15.84 9.45 19.80
C TYR A 282 -16.69 10.42 18.97
N GLU A 283 -17.27 11.45 19.61
CA GLU A 283 -18.11 12.43 18.94
C GLU A 283 -17.33 13.24 17.89
N LYS A 284 -16.14 13.73 18.24
CA LYS A 284 -15.28 14.46 17.30
C LYS A 284 -14.87 13.61 16.11
N SER A 285 -14.57 12.33 16.31
CA SER A 285 -14.20 11.42 15.23
C SER A 285 -15.39 11.20 14.30
N LEU A 286 -16.62 11.08 14.79
CA LEU A 286 -17.79 10.95 13.92
C LEU A 286 -18.08 12.18 13.05
N GLU A 287 -17.79 13.37 13.57
CA GLU A 287 -18.06 14.64 12.88
C GLU A 287 -16.89 15.07 11.98
N ARG A 288 -15.72 14.45 12.14
CA ARG A 288 -14.50 14.77 11.41
C ARG A 288 -14.65 14.51 9.91
N GLN A 289 -14.61 15.60 9.14
CA GLN A 289 -14.47 15.56 7.69
C GLN A 289 -13.00 15.47 7.28
N GLY A 290 -12.73 14.75 6.19
CA GLY A 290 -11.42 14.71 5.56
C GLY A 290 -11.00 16.11 5.08
N LYS A 291 -9.75 16.48 5.35
CA LYS A 291 -9.19 17.74 4.86
C LYS A 291 -9.03 17.67 3.33
N SER A 292 -9.56 18.66 2.61
CA SER A 292 -9.35 18.76 1.16
C SER A 292 -7.85 18.83 0.86
N PRO A 293 -7.32 18.00 -0.06
CA PRO A 293 -5.90 18.04 -0.39
C PRO A 293 -5.54 19.33 -1.13
N ASP A 294 -4.32 19.81 -0.92
CA ASP A 294 -3.74 20.92 -1.67
C ASP A 294 -3.31 20.49 -3.08
N MET A 295 -2.89 19.23 -3.24
CA MET A 295 -2.43 18.66 -4.50
C MET A 295 -2.84 17.19 -4.65
N VAL A 296 -3.21 16.80 -5.86
CA VAL A 296 -3.54 15.42 -6.24
C VAL A 296 -2.57 14.90 -7.30
N HIS A 297 -2.11 13.67 -7.12
CA HIS A 297 -1.46 12.89 -8.17
C HIS A 297 -2.43 11.86 -8.75
N LEU A 298 -2.73 11.95 -10.04
CA LEU A 298 -3.65 11.03 -10.71
C LEU A 298 -2.86 9.92 -11.40
N THR A 299 -2.96 8.70 -10.89
CA THR A 299 -2.27 7.50 -11.41
C THR A 299 -3.27 6.47 -11.96
N HIS A 300 -2.77 5.33 -12.44
CA HIS A 300 -3.60 4.20 -12.86
C HIS A 300 -2.88 2.87 -12.61
N LEU A 301 -3.60 1.76 -12.71
CA LEU A 301 -3.04 0.41 -12.52
C LEU A 301 -2.10 0.07 -13.69
N THR A 302 -0.93 -0.52 -13.42
CA THR A 302 0.07 -0.79 -14.46
C THR A 302 -0.12 -2.17 -15.08
N THR A 303 -0.05 -3.24 -14.28
CA THR A 303 -0.34 -4.62 -14.70
C THR A 303 -1.46 -5.21 -13.83
N PRO A 304 -2.07 -6.34 -14.21
CA PRO A 304 -3.06 -7.01 -13.36
C PRO A 304 -2.59 -7.25 -11.92
N GLU A 305 -1.30 -7.52 -11.73
CA GLU A 305 -0.69 -7.75 -10.41
C GLU A 305 -0.37 -6.47 -9.63
N SER A 306 -0.39 -5.30 -10.29
CA SER A 306 -0.07 -4.02 -9.65
C SER A 306 -1.05 -3.66 -8.53
N ILE A 307 -2.26 -4.23 -8.53
CA ILE A 307 -3.23 -4.02 -7.45
C ILE A 307 -2.71 -4.52 -6.09
N TYR A 308 -1.86 -5.55 -6.09
CA TYR A 308 -1.27 -6.09 -4.87
C TYR A 308 -0.27 -5.13 -4.23
N HIS A 309 0.35 -4.26 -5.03
CA HIS A 309 1.33 -3.27 -4.62
C HIS A 309 0.73 -1.89 -4.38
N LEU A 310 -0.57 -1.67 -4.63
CA LEU A 310 -1.23 -0.46 -4.14
C LEU A 310 -1.19 -0.45 -2.61
N ARG A 311 -1.14 0.75 -2.01
CA ARG A 311 -1.26 0.91 -0.55
C ARG A 311 -2.46 0.16 0.04
N LEU A 312 -3.59 0.13 -0.69
CA LEU A 312 -4.82 -0.57 -0.31
C LEU A 312 -4.73 -2.10 -0.42
N GLY A 313 -3.73 -2.64 -1.12
CA GLY A 313 -3.47 -4.06 -1.29
C GLY A 313 -2.75 -4.67 -0.08
N PHE A 314 -1.74 -5.50 -0.34
CA PHE A 314 -0.97 -6.14 0.73
C PHE A 314 0.11 -5.20 1.24
N ALA A 315 0.13 -4.91 2.54
CA ALA A 315 1.12 -4.01 3.14
C ALA A 315 2.58 -4.41 2.83
N SER A 316 2.87 -5.71 2.83
CA SER A 316 4.19 -6.26 2.52
C SER A 316 4.60 -6.07 1.06
N PHE A 317 3.66 -6.13 0.11
CA PHE A 317 3.96 -5.88 -1.30
C PHE A 317 3.95 -4.39 -1.61
N ALA A 318 3.03 -3.61 -1.05
CA ALA A 318 2.98 -2.17 -1.22
C ALA A 318 4.26 -1.48 -0.74
N SER A 319 4.94 -2.03 0.27
CA SER A 319 6.22 -1.50 0.78
C SER A 319 7.46 -1.99 0.03
N GLU A 320 7.29 -2.83 -1.00
CA GLU A 320 8.36 -3.31 -1.87
C GLU A 320 8.18 -2.76 -3.29
N PRO A 321 9.26 -2.42 -4.01
CA PRO A 321 9.17 -2.04 -5.41
C PRO A 321 8.48 -3.12 -6.26
N TYR A 322 7.57 -2.71 -7.13
CA TYR A 322 6.84 -3.62 -8.00
C TYR A 322 7.78 -4.49 -8.84
N THR A 323 7.62 -5.80 -8.69
CA THR A 323 8.28 -6.82 -9.50
C THR A 323 7.29 -7.93 -9.79
N SER A 324 7.19 -8.35 -11.05
CA SER A 324 6.35 -9.51 -11.40
C SER A 324 7.03 -10.77 -10.88
N LYS A 325 6.32 -11.54 -10.04
CA LYS A 325 6.79 -12.79 -9.46
C LYS A 325 5.93 -13.94 -9.99
N TRP A 326 6.55 -15.09 -10.23
CA TRP A 326 5.89 -16.25 -10.85
C TRP A 326 4.65 -16.73 -10.07
N TYR A 327 4.70 -16.64 -8.74
CA TYR A 327 3.63 -17.15 -7.87
C TYR A 327 2.39 -16.25 -7.85
N PHE A 328 2.42 -15.03 -8.42
CA PHE A 328 1.18 -14.25 -8.60
C PHE A 328 0.19 -14.92 -9.53
N TRP A 329 0.65 -15.85 -10.39
CA TRP A 329 -0.24 -16.72 -11.15
C TRP A 329 -1.17 -17.54 -10.26
N LEU A 330 -0.73 -17.96 -9.05
CA LEU A 330 -1.60 -18.68 -8.11
C LEU A 330 -2.73 -17.79 -7.56
N MET A 331 -2.56 -16.47 -7.62
CA MET A 331 -3.55 -15.48 -7.19
C MET A 331 -4.45 -15.00 -8.33
N TRP A 332 -4.44 -15.67 -9.48
CA TRP A 332 -5.28 -15.29 -10.62
C TRP A 332 -6.77 -15.09 -10.30
N PRO A 333 -7.42 -15.80 -9.35
CA PRO A 333 -8.83 -15.52 -9.04
C PRO A 333 -9.03 -14.14 -8.43
N VAL A 334 -8.09 -13.69 -7.58
CA VAL A 334 -8.11 -12.35 -6.98
C VAL A 334 -7.83 -11.31 -8.05
N THR A 335 -6.86 -11.57 -8.93
CA THR A 335 -6.57 -10.70 -10.08
C THR A 335 -7.81 -10.56 -10.97
N LEU A 336 -8.46 -11.66 -11.33
CA LEU A 336 -9.66 -11.65 -12.17
C LEU A 336 -10.81 -10.88 -11.51
N TRP A 337 -11.06 -11.14 -10.23
CA TRP A 337 -12.07 -10.42 -9.46
C TRP A 337 -11.79 -8.91 -9.46
N SER A 338 -10.53 -8.53 -9.22
CA SER A 338 -10.15 -7.12 -9.25
C SER A 338 -10.35 -6.49 -10.62
N MET A 339 -10.03 -7.22 -11.71
CA MET A 339 -10.27 -6.75 -13.07
C MET A 339 -11.77 -6.52 -13.31
N MET A 340 -12.63 -7.44 -12.86
CA MET A 340 -14.08 -7.26 -12.94
C MET A 340 -14.56 -6.04 -12.15
N VAL A 341 -14.10 -5.88 -10.90
CA VAL A 341 -14.45 -4.72 -10.05
C VAL A 341 -14.00 -3.42 -10.72
N THR A 342 -12.75 -3.34 -11.19
CA THR A 342 -12.23 -2.13 -11.87
C THR A 342 -12.93 -1.84 -13.19
N TRP A 343 -13.46 -2.87 -13.87
CA TRP A 343 -14.23 -2.67 -15.09
C TRP A 343 -15.61 -2.06 -14.81
N ILE A 344 -16.25 -2.45 -13.72
CA ILE A 344 -17.56 -1.95 -13.27
C ILE A 344 -17.43 -0.60 -12.55
N TYR A 345 -16.35 -0.41 -11.79
CA TYR A 345 -16.12 0.80 -11.01
C TYR A 345 -15.75 1.97 -11.94
N GLY A 346 -16.72 2.82 -12.23
CA GLY A 346 -16.61 3.94 -13.15
C GLY A 346 -16.12 5.25 -12.52
N HIS A 347 -15.36 5.21 -11.42
CA HIS A 347 -14.88 6.42 -10.74
C HIS A 347 -13.44 6.27 -10.25
N THR A 348 -12.77 7.41 -10.05
CA THR A 348 -11.46 7.41 -9.39
C THR A 348 -11.60 7.12 -7.90
N PHE A 349 -10.54 6.59 -7.28
CA PHE A 349 -10.52 6.33 -5.84
C PHE A 349 -9.21 6.77 -5.22
N THR A 350 -9.29 7.29 -3.98
CA THR A 350 -8.12 7.69 -3.20
C THR A 350 -7.34 6.46 -2.75
N VAL A 351 -6.05 6.40 -3.08
CA VAL A 351 -5.15 5.29 -2.73
C VAL A 351 -4.36 5.60 -1.48
N GLU A 352 -3.84 6.83 -1.40
CA GLU A 352 -2.90 7.25 -0.37
C GLU A 352 -3.05 8.74 -0.09
N ARG A 353 -2.58 9.12 1.11
CA ARG A 353 -2.51 10.49 1.59
C ARG A 353 -1.14 10.72 2.17
N ASN A 354 -0.51 11.82 1.79
CA ASN A 354 0.77 12.22 2.34
C ASN A 354 0.70 13.64 2.89
N VAL A 355 1.64 13.97 3.76
CA VAL A 355 1.81 15.34 4.28
C VAL A 355 3.23 15.76 4.01
N PHE A 356 3.40 16.97 3.48
CA PHE A 356 4.70 17.53 3.22
C PHE A 356 4.70 19.03 3.48
N LYS A 357 5.47 19.46 4.49
CA LYS A 357 5.42 20.84 5.01
C LYS A 357 3.97 21.21 5.36
N SER A 358 3.42 22.28 4.78
CA SER A 358 2.02 22.68 4.98
C SER A 358 1.02 22.01 4.04
N LEU A 359 1.49 21.22 3.06
CA LEU A 359 0.64 20.65 2.01
C LEU A 359 0.08 19.28 2.41
N ASN A 360 -1.19 19.08 2.05
CA ASN A 360 -1.89 17.81 2.13
C ASN A 360 -1.98 17.23 0.72
N LEU A 361 -1.39 16.06 0.53
CA LEU A 361 -1.27 15.43 -0.78
C LEU A 361 -2.16 14.19 -0.81
N GLN A 362 -2.77 13.92 -1.95
CA GLN A 362 -3.46 12.65 -2.19
C GLN A 362 -3.02 12.06 -3.53
N THR A 363 -3.07 10.74 -3.64
CA THR A 363 -2.98 10.05 -4.92
C THR A 363 -4.31 9.40 -5.21
N TRP A 364 -4.86 9.68 -6.39
CA TRP A 364 -6.09 9.08 -6.89
C TRP A 364 -5.72 8.10 -8.00
N ALA A 365 -6.34 6.93 -8.01
CA ALA A 365 -6.15 5.94 -9.07
C ALA A 365 -7.39 5.87 -9.95
N ILE A 366 -7.14 5.85 -11.25
CA ILE A 366 -8.12 5.41 -12.24
C ILE A 366 -8.15 3.88 -12.22
N PRO A 367 -9.32 3.24 -12.10
CA PRO A 367 -9.48 1.78 -12.08
C PRO A 367 -9.32 1.19 -13.50
N LYS A 368 -8.19 1.50 -14.15
CA LYS A 368 -7.86 1.03 -15.50
C LYS A 368 -6.41 0.58 -15.54
N TYR A 369 -6.20 -0.60 -16.08
CA TYR A 369 -4.89 -1.18 -16.33
C TYR A 369 -4.26 -0.59 -17.59
N ARG A 370 -2.93 -0.55 -17.65
CA ARG A 370 -2.17 -0.09 -18.82
C ARG A 370 -2.67 -0.67 -20.15
N ILE A 371 -3.03 -1.95 -20.19
CA ILE A 371 -3.51 -2.59 -21.41
C ILE A 371 -4.78 -1.92 -21.97
N GLN A 372 -5.63 -1.37 -21.11
CA GLN A 372 -6.87 -0.70 -21.50
C GLN A 372 -6.61 0.68 -22.13
N TYR A 373 -5.50 1.36 -21.78
CA TYR A 373 -5.12 2.63 -22.41
C TYR A 373 -4.75 2.44 -23.90
N PHE A 374 -4.28 1.26 -24.28
CA PHE A 374 -4.00 0.92 -25.68
C PHE A 374 -5.23 0.44 -26.45
N MET A 375 -6.37 0.20 -25.79
CA MET A 375 -7.62 -0.18 -26.44
C MET A 375 -8.37 1.06 -26.94
N GLN A 376 -8.52 1.21 -28.25
CA GLN A 376 -9.14 2.39 -28.86
C GLN A 376 -10.56 2.68 -28.33
N TRP A 377 -11.38 1.65 -28.12
CA TRP A 377 -12.75 1.77 -27.62
C TRP A 377 -12.85 2.20 -26.13
N GLN A 378 -11.76 2.10 -25.36
CA GLN A 378 -11.71 2.56 -23.96
C GLN A 378 -11.26 4.03 -23.82
N ARG A 379 -10.74 4.65 -24.89
CA ARG A 379 -10.14 6.00 -24.84
C ARG A 379 -11.11 7.05 -24.34
N GLU A 380 -12.36 7.02 -24.80
CA GLU A 380 -13.39 7.97 -24.38
C GLU A 380 -13.71 7.80 -22.88
N THR A 381 -13.93 6.57 -22.41
CA THR A 381 -14.17 6.28 -21.00
C THR A 381 -13.01 6.74 -20.12
N ILE A 382 -11.77 6.48 -20.52
CA ILE A 382 -10.58 6.91 -19.78
C ILE A 382 -10.49 8.45 -19.74
N ASN A 383 -10.71 9.12 -20.87
CA ASN A 383 -10.69 10.57 -20.93
C ASN A 383 -11.77 11.18 -20.03
N ASN A 384 -12.97 10.61 -20.00
CA ASN A 384 -14.05 11.06 -19.11
C ASN A 384 -13.66 10.89 -17.63
N LEU A 385 -13.00 9.78 -17.25
CA LEU A 385 -12.51 9.57 -15.88
C LEU A 385 -11.44 10.60 -15.47
N ILE A 386 -10.51 10.92 -16.37
CA ILE A 386 -9.48 11.95 -16.12
C ILE A 386 -10.15 13.33 -16.00
N GLU A 387 -11.08 13.65 -16.89
CA GLU A 387 -11.82 14.91 -16.89
C GLU A 387 -12.64 15.07 -15.62
N GLU A 388 -13.40 14.05 -15.21
CA GLU A 388 -14.15 14.02 -13.96
C GLU A 388 -13.25 14.25 -12.74
N ALA A 389 -12.05 13.64 -12.72
CA ALA A 389 -11.08 13.84 -11.64
C ALA A 389 -10.57 15.30 -11.60
N ILE A 390 -10.29 15.91 -12.75
CA ILE A 390 -9.90 17.33 -12.84
C ILE A 390 -11.03 18.24 -12.36
N MET A 391 -12.26 17.98 -12.79
CA MET A 391 -13.43 18.77 -12.38
C MET A 391 -13.78 18.57 -10.90
N GLU A 392 -13.58 17.37 -10.34
CA GLU A 392 -13.67 17.13 -8.91
C GLU A 392 -12.60 17.89 -8.13
N ALA A 393 -11.37 17.90 -8.63
CA ALA A 393 -10.28 18.64 -8.01
C ALA A 393 -10.54 20.15 -7.99
N ASP A 394 -11.04 20.70 -9.10
CA ASP A 394 -11.41 22.12 -9.20
C ASP A 394 -12.54 22.49 -8.22
N ARG A 395 -13.62 21.68 -8.18
CA ARG A 395 -14.74 21.88 -7.23
C ARG A 395 -14.31 21.82 -5.77
N LYS A 396 -13.33 20.97 -5.45
CA LYS A 396 -12.76 20.84 -4.10
C LYS A 396 -11.74 21.93 -3.76
N GLY A 397 -11.46 22.85 -4.68
CA GLY A 397 -10.49 23.94 -4.51
C GLY A 397 -9.05 23.45 -4.43
N ILE A 398 -8.74 22.29 -5.02
CA ILE A 398 -7.39 21.74 -5.08
C ILE A 398 -6.55 22.65 -5.97
N LYS A 399 -5.31 22.94 -5.55
CA LYS A 399 -4.44 23.89 -6.27
C LYS A 399 -3.83 23.25 -7.51
N VAL A 400 -3.39 22.00 -7.41
CA VAL A 400 -2.67 21.30 -8.47
C VAL A 400 -3.15 19.86 -8.62
N LEU A 401 -3.35 19.41 -9.85
CA LEU A 401 -3.52 18.00 -10.20
C LEU A 401 -2.42 17.61 -11.18
N SER A 402 -1.58 16.64 -10.79
CA SER A 402 -0.56 16.07 -11.68
C SER A 402 -1.05 14.81 -12.37
N LEU A 403 -0.72 14.66 -13.64
CA LEU A 403 -1.10 13.50 -14.45
C LEU A 403 0.05 12.49 -14.45
N GLY A 404 -0.12 11.34 -13.79
CA GLY A 404 0.85 10.26 -13.76
C GLY A 404 0.57 9.17 -14.79
N LEU A 405 1.64 8.49 -15.22
CA LEU A 405 1.61 7.40 -16.19
C LEU A 405 0.88 7.80 -17.48
N LEU A 406 0.09 6.91 -18.08
CA LEU A 406 -0.58 7.15 -19.37
C LEU A 406 -1.73 8.16 -19.29
N ASN A 407 -2.01 8.76 -18.12
CA ASN A 407 -3.00 9.83 -17.98
C ASN A 407 -2.59 11.13 -18.69
N GLN A 408 -1.35 11.26 -19.12
CA GLN A 408 -0.82 12.38 -19.91
C GLN A 408 -0.40 11.96 -21.33
N GLU A 409 -0.83 10.81 -21.83
CA GLU A 409 -0.40 10.34 -23.15
C GLU A 409 -0.85 11.29 -24.27
N GLU A 410 0.08 11.67 -25.17
CA GLU A 410 -0.18 12.64 -26.24
C GLU A 410 -1.36 12.23 -27.12
N GLN A 411 -1.43 10.96 -27.51
CA GLN A 411 -2.52 10.42 -28.33
C GLN A 411 -3.87 10.34 -27.61
N LEU A 412 -3.88 10.43 -26.28
CA LEU A 412 -5.08 10.34 -25.45
C LEU A 412 -5.71 11.72 -25.25
N ASN A 413 -4.91 12.70 -24.81
CA ASN A 413 -5.40 14.01 -24.39
C ASN A 413 -4.41 15.16 -24.65
N ASN A 414 -3.41 14.94 -25.49
CA ASN A 414 -2.35 15.90 -25.81
C ASN A 414 -1.64 16.43 -24.55
N ASN A 415 -1.15 15.53 -23.69
CA ASN A 415 -0.49 15.87 -22.42
C ASN A 415 -1.36 16.79 -21.54
N GLY A 416 -2.66 16.49 -21.44
CA GLY A 416 -3.63 17.25 -20.65
C GLY A 416 -4.19 18.53 -21.29
N GLU A 417 -3.69 18.98 -22.45
CA GLU A 417 -4.17 20.22 -23.10
C GLU A 417 -5.66 20.13 -23.48
N LEU A 418 -6.15 18.93 -23.79
CA LEU A 418 -7.56 18.69 -24.11
C LEU A 418 -8.50 19.28 -23.06
N TYR A 419 -8.18 19.10 -21.77
CA TYR A 419 -9.06 19.52 -20.68
C TYR A 419 -9.03 21.02 -20.47
N ILE A 420 -7.89 21.67 -20.70
CA ILE A 420 -7.76 23.13 -20.62
C ILE A 420 -8.54 23.81 -21.75
N ARG A 421 -8.55 23.21 -22.95
CA ARG A 421 -9.37 23.71 -24.06
C ARG A 421 -10.86 23.55 -23.81
N ARG A 422 -11.27 22.47 -23.13
CA ARG A 422 -12.69 22.22 -22.78
C ARG A 422 -13.18 23.11 -21.65
N HIS A 423 -12.32 23.38 -20.66
CA HIS A 423 -12.64 24.14 -19.44
C HIS A 423 -11.60 25.24 -19.22
N PRO A 424 -11.63 26.35 -19.99
CA PRO A 424 -10.64 27.42 -19.89
C PRO A 424 -10.65 28.16 -18.53
N GLU A 425 -11.74 28.03 -17.76
CA GLU A 425 -11.94 28.65 -16.45
C GLU A 425 -11.38 27.86 -15.25
N LEU A 426 -10.71 26.72 -15.50
CA LEU A 426 -10.13 25.88 -14.45
C LEU A 426 -9.18 26.66 -13.53
N LYS A 427 -9.46 26.58 -12.23
CA LYS A 427 -8.62 27.15 -11.18
C LYS A 427 -7.51 26.17 -10.80
N VAL A 428 -7.82 24.87 -10.76
CA VAL A 428 -6.82 23.82 -10.56
C VAL A 428 -5.79 23.84 -11.68
N LYS A 429 -4.51 23.72 -11.34
CA LYS A 429 -3.43 23.63 -12.32
C LYS A 429 -3.16 22.18 -12.67
N VAL A 430 -3.29 21.87 -13.96
CA VAL A 430 -2.96 20.57 -14.54
C VAL A 430 -1.48 20.56 -14.87
N VAL A 431 -0.75 19.58 -14.32
CA VAL A 431 0.70 19.47 -14.44
C VAL A 431 1.07 18.08 -14.95
N ASP A 432 1.59 18.00 -16.17
CA ASP A 432 2.11 16.75 -16.71
C ASP A 432 3.47 16.41 -16.11
N GLY A 433 4.25 17.40 -15.65
CA GLY A 433 5.52 17.25 -14.93
C GLY A 433 6.74 16.95 -15.82
N SER A 434 6.62 17.16 -17.13
CA SER A 434 7.66 16.90 -18.13
C SER A 434 8.96 17.65 -17.85
N SER A 435 8.89 18.88 -17.35
CA SER A 435 10.05 19.76 -17.15
C SER A 435 10.99 19.24 -16.07
N LEU A 436 10.44 18.74 -14.95
CA LEU A 436 11.25 18.10 -13.93
C LEU A 436 11.77 16.74 -14.42
N ALA A 437 11.00 15.98 -15.20
CA ALA A 437 11.49 14.74 -15.80
C ALA A 437 12.70 15.00 -16.72
N VAL A 438 12.64 16.04 -17.56
CA VAL A 438 13.77 16.48 -18.39
C VAL A 438 14.95 16.89 -17.51
N ALA A 439 14.73 17.71 -16.48
CA ALA A 439 15.79 18.12 -15.55
C ALA A 439 16.50 16.93 -14.90
N VAL A 440 15.74 15.94 -14.41
CA VAL A 440 16.29 14.72 -13.82
C VAL A 440 17.13 13.93 -14.81
N VAL A 441 16.68 13.79 -16.06
CA VAL A 441 17.45 13.07 -17.09
C VAL A 441 18.74 13.82 -17.43
N LEU A 442 18.66 15.13 -17.67
CA LEU A 442 19.83 15.95 -18.00
C LEU A 442 20.89 15.90 -16.88
N ASN A 443 20.46 15.97 -15.61
CA ASN A 443 21.37 15.89 -14.46
C ASN A 443 21.85 14.45 -14.14
N SER A 444 21.26 13.43 -14.77
CA SER A 444 21.73 12.04 -14.66
C SER A 444 22.84 11.70 -15.65
N ILE A 445 23.05 12.54 -16.68
CA ILE A 445 24.09 12.35 -17.68
C ILE A 445 25.47 12.65 -17.05
N PRO A 446 26.47 11.76 -17.19
CA PRO A 446 27.81 12.01 -16.66
C PRO A 446 28.42 13.31 -17.20
N LYS A 447 29.03 14.11 -16.32
CA LYS A 447 29.72 15.35 -16.71
C LYS A 447 30.83 15.04 -17.74
N GLY A 448 30.93 15.90 -18.75
CA GLY A 448 31.89 15.73 -19.86
C GLY A 448 31.41 14.81 -20.99
N THR A 449 30.15 14.33 -20.95
CA THR A 449 29.56 13.59 -22.07
C THR A 449 29.44 14.48 -23.31
N THR A 450 30.08 14.09 -24.40
CA THR A 450 30.06 14.83 -25.69
C THR A 450 29.08 14.25 -26.70
N GLN A 451 28.61 13.01 -26.49
CA GLN A 451 27.69 12.33 -27.38
C GLN A 451 26.75 11.38 -26.62
N VAL A 452 25.46 11.42 -26.95
CA VAL A 452 24.44 10.51 -26.43
C VAL A 452 23.68 9.84 -27.58
N VAL A 453 23.12 8.67 -27.32
CA VAL A 453 22.13 8.02 -28.21
C VAL A 453 20.74 8.29 -27.64
N LEU A 454 19.82 8.78 -28.46
CA LEU A 454 18.41 8.88 -28.15
C LEU A 454 17.68 7.72 -28.84
N GLY A 455 17.03 6.86 -28.05
CA GLY A 455 16.34 5.67 -28.53
C GLY A 455 14.92 5.52 -27.97
N GLY A 456 14.04 4.93 -28.76
CA GLY A 456 12.61 4.86 -28.46
C GLY A 456 11.83 6.02 -29.09
N HIS A 457 10.51 6.01 -28.93
CA HIS A 457 9.62 6.98 -29.54
C HIS A 457 9.87 8.41 -29.04
N LEU A 458 9.73 9.38 -29.95
CA LEU A 458 9.76 10.79 -29.60
C LEU A 458 8.50 11.17 -28.82
N SER A 459 8.71 11.61 -27.59
CA SER A 459 7.70 12.25 -26.74
C SER A 459 8.06 13.72 -26.51
N LYS A 460 7.16 14.47 -25.88
CA LYS A 460 7.44 15.83 -25.37
C LYS A 460 8.76 15.90 -24.60
N VAL A 461 8.96 14.97 -23.66
CA VAL A 461 10.19 14.86 -22.86
C VAL A 461 11.41 14.56 -23.72
N ALA A 462 11.30 13.63 -24.68
CA ALA A 462 12.40 13.29 -25.59
C ALA A 462 12.83 14.49 -26.45
N ASN A 463 11.86 15.23 -27.00
CA ASN A 463 12.11 16.43 -27.81
C ASN A 463 12.80 17.52 -26.99
N ALA A 464 12.35 17.76 -25.76
CA ALA A 464 12.94 18.75 -24.87
C ALA A 464 14.37 18.37 -24.44
N ILE A 465 14.63 17.10 -24.15
CA ILE A 465 15.99 16.58 -23.87
C ILE A 465 16.90 16.80 -25.09
N ALA A 466 16.45 16.42 -26.28
CA ALA A 466 17.23 16.55 -27.50
C ALA A 466 17.57 18.03 -27.77
N LEU A 467 16.61 18.93 -27.62
CA LEU A 467 16.81 20.37 -27.75
C LEU A 467 17.85 20.90 -26.76
N ALA A 468 17.69 20.60 -25.46
CA ALA A 468 18.59 21.07 -24.41
C ALA A 468 20.03 20.59 -24.60
N LEU A 469 20.21 19.31 -25.00
CA LEU A 469 21.52 18.74 -25.26
C LEU A 469 22.19 19.32 -26.50
N CYS A 470 21.44 19.46 -27.60
CA CYS A 470 21.95 20.06 -28.82
C CYS A 470 22.34 21.53 -28.61
N GLN A 471 21.56 22.30 -27.84
CA GLN A 471 21.91 23.67 -27.45
C GLN A 471 23.17 23.72 -26.57
N GLY A 472 23.34 22.74 -25.68
CA GLY A 472 24.55 22.56 -24.86
C GLY A 472 25.77 22.02 -25.60
N GLY A 473 25.70 21.85 -26.93
CA GLY A 473 26.83 21.37 -27.75
C GLY A 473 27.08 19.85 -27.68
N VAL A 474 26.17 19.08 -27.06
CA VAL A 474 26.26 17.61 -26.99
C VAL A 474 25.67 17.03 -28.27
N LYS A 475 26.39 16.09 -28.89
CA LYS A 475 25.90 15.40 -30.10
C LYS A 475 24.81 14.40 -29.74
N VAL A 476 23.60 14.59 -30.25
CA VAL A 476 22.47 13.68 -30.06
C VAL A 476 22.35 12.76 -31.27
N VAL A 477 22.59 11.47 -31.06
CA VAL A 477 22.50 10.44 -32.10
C VAL A 477 21.13 9.80 -32.08
N THR A 478 20.42 9.83 -33.20
CA THR A 478 19.13 9.16 -33.38
C THR A 478 19.31 7.88 -34.20
N LEU A 479 18.76 6.77 -33.73
CA LEU A 479 18.90 5.46 -34.39
C LEU A 479 17.93 5.27 -35.56
N ARG A 480 16.79 5.96 -35.55
CA ARG A 480 15.72 5.83 -36.54
C ARG A 480 15.62 7.08 -37.39
N GLU A 481 15.52 6.89 -38.70
CA GLU A 481 15.52 7.99 -39.67
C GLU A 481 14.27 8.87 -39.55
N GLU A 482 13.11 8.28 -39.24
CA GLU A 482 11.87 9.01 -39.01
C GLU A 482 11.96 9.94 -37.79
N GLU A 483 12.57 9.46 -36.70
CA GLU A 483 12.78 10.25 -35.48
C GLU A 483 13.77 11.39 -35.73
N TYR A 484 14.85 11.11 -36.47
CA TYR A 484 15.79 12.15 -36.92
C TYR A 484 15.09 13.27 -37.70
N LYS A 485 14.29 12.91 -38.71
CA LYS A 485 13.59 13.89 -39.56
C LYS A 485 12.63 14.76 -38.73
N LYS A 486 11.86 14.14 -37.83
CA LYS A 486 10.94 14.84 -36.93
C LYS A 486 11.67 15.81 -36.00
N LEU A 487 12.71 15.35 -35.30
CA LEU A 487 13.52 16.22 -34.43
C LEU A 487 14.19 17.34 -35.20
N LYS A 488 14.76 17.04 -36.38
CA LYS A 488 15.42 18.07 -37.19
C LYS A 488 14.45 19.18 -37.59
N SER A 489 13.18 18.85 -37.85
CA SER A 489 12.16 19.84 -38.23
C SER A 489 11.73 20.77 -37.09
N SER A 490 11.94 20.37 -35.83
CA SER A 490 11.61 21.19 -34.65
C SER A 490 12.79 22.01 -34.12
N LEU A 491 13.99 21.86 -34.68
CA LEU A 491 15.21 22.55 -34.25
C LEU A 491 15.63 23.63 -35.25
N THR A 492 16.27 24.70 -34.76
CA THR A 492 16.92 25.69 -35.63
C THR A 492 18.14 25.08 -36.33
N PRO A 493 18.56 25.59 -37.51
CA PRO A 493 19.69 25.01 -38.25
C PRO A 493 20.99 24.89 -37.46
N GLU A 494 21.28 25.88 -36.59
CA GLU A 494 22.46 25.91 -35.73
C GLU A 494 22.43 24.80 -34.68
N VAL A 495 21.27 24.61 -34.02
CA VAL A 495 21.09 23.57 -33.00
C VAL A 495 21.04 22.18 -33.65
N ALA A 496 20.40 22.08 -34.82
CA ALA A 496 20.30 20.84 -35.58
C ALA A 496 21.67 20.31 -36.07
N ALA A 497 22.72 21.14 -36.08
CA ALA A 497 24.08 20.69 -36.39
C ALA A 497 24.62 19.65 -35.39
N ASN A 498 24.10 19.65 -34.15
CA ASN A 498 24.44 18.68 -33.12
C ASN A 498 23.56 17.41 -33.16
N LEU A 499 22.54 17.36 -34.03
CA LEU A 499 21.71 16.17 -34.25
C LEU A 499 22.32 15.31 -35.36
N VAL A 500 22.64 14.06 -35.06
CA VAL A 500 23.36 13.16 -35.98
C VAL A 500 22.51 11.92 -36.28
N PRO A 501 22.14 11.66 -37.55
CA PRO A 501 21.58 10.37 -37.92
C PRO A 501 22.71 9.35 -37.97
N SER A 502 22.62 8.26 -37.21
CA SER A 502 23.63 7.21 -37.31
C SER A 502 23.08 5.82 -37.04
N LYS A 503 23.61 4.85 -37.79
CA LYS A 503 23.44 3.41 -37.52
C LYS A 503 24.54 2.86 -36.61
N THR A 504 25.46 3.70 -36.12
CA THR A 504 26.53 3.30 -35.21
C THR A 504 26.05 3.33 -33.77
N TYR A 505 26.18 2.21 -33.09
CA TYR A 505 25.79 2.03 -31.70
C TYR A 505 26.94 2.31 -30.72
N ALA A 506 27.94 3.13 -31.09
CA ALA A 506 29.21 3.20 -30.37
C ALA A 506 29.19 4.00 -29.04
N SER A 507 28.18 4.84 -28.81
CA SER A 507 28.10 5.62 -27.56
C SER A 507 27.74 4.74 -26.36
N LYS A 508 28.34 5.04 -25.21
CA LYS A 508 28.05 4.39 -23.92
C LYS A 508 26.93 5.05 -23.15
N ILE A 509 26.39 6.20 -23.60
CA ILE A 509 25.30 6.90 -22.92
C ILE A 509 24.06 6.87 -23.79
N TRP A 510 23.02 6.20 -23.30
CA TRP A 510 21.77 5.97 -24.02
C TRP A 510 20.61 6.55 -23.24
N LEU A 511 19.96 7.55 -23.81
CA LEU A 511 18.70 8.12 -23.32
C LEU A 511 17.56 7.36 -23.97
N VAL A 512 16.74 6.68 -23.16
CA VAL A 512 15.80 5.70 -23.68
C VAL A 512 14.36 5.92 -23.25
N GLY A 513 13.43 5.74 -24.19
CA GLY A 513 12.00 5.85 -23.96
C GLY A 513 11.22 4.59 -24.32
N ASP A 514 9.89 4.74 -24.32
CA ASP A 514 8.99 3.70 -24.78
C ASP A 514 9.27 3.33 -26.25
N GLY A 515 9.08 2.06 -26.61
CA GLY A 515 9.35 1.57 -27.96
C GLY A 515 10.81 1.22 -28.26
N LEU A 516 11.74 1.32 -27.29
CA LEU A 516 13.08 0.75 -27.40
C LEU A 516 13.02 -0.79 -27.52
N SER A 517 13.60 -1.35 -28.59
CA SER A 517 13.58 -2.81 -28.82
C SER A 517 14.71 -3.54 -28.09
N GLU A 518 14.52 -4.84 -27.87
CA GLU A 518 15.57 -5.70 -27.30
C GLU A 518 16.78 -5.79 -28.25
N ASP A 519 16.55 -5.84 -29.56
CA ASP A 519 17.60 -5.85 -30.58
C ASP A 519 18.43 -4.57 -30.60
N GLU A 520 17.81 -3.40 -30.37
CA GLU A 520 18.53 -2.13 -30.25
C GLU A 520 19.45 -2.15 -29.03
N GLN A 521 18.99 -2.67 -27.89
CA GLN A 521 19.80 -2.80 -26.66
C GLN A 521 20.97 -3.77 -26.82
N LEU A 522 20.76 -4.90 -27.51
CA LEU A 522 21.80 -5.90 -27.77
C LEU A 522 22.93 -5.37 -28.68
N LYS A 523 22.70 -4.28 -29.41
CA LYS A 523 23.73 -3.63 -30.24
C LYS A 523 24.55 -2.57 -29.49
N ALA A 524 24.15 -2.18 -28.29
CA ALA A 524 24.91 -1.23 -27.48
C ALA A 524 26.34 -1.73 -27.13
N PRO A 525 27.25 -0.90 -26.64
CA PRO A 525 28.54 -1.39 -26.14
C PRO A 525 28.40 -1.97 -24.73
N LYS A 526 29.35 -2.82 -24.31
CA LYS A 526 29.43 -3.28 -22.92
C LYS A 526 29.64 -2.08 -21.97
N GLY A 527 28.96 -2.09 -20.83
CA GLY A 527 29.02 -1.03 -19.82
C GLY A 527 28.26 0.24 -20.21
N THR A 528 27.30 0.14 -21.14
CA THR A 528 26.42 1.25 -21.50
C THR A 528 25.54 1.66 -20.31
N LEU A 529 25.33 2.97 -20.16
CA LEU A 529 24.38 3.57 -19.25
C LEU A 529 23.08 3.84 -20.00
N PHE A 530 22.03 3.09 -19.67
CA PHE A 530 20.67 3.34 -20.10
C PHE A 530 19.98 4.25 -19.09
N ILE A 531 19.69 5.49 -19.49
CA ILE A 531 19.01 6.51 -18.71
C ILE A 531 17.60 6.68 -19.28
N PRO A 532 16.56 6.14 -18.63
CA PRO A 532 15.21 6.27 -19.13
C PRO A 532 14.71 7.72 -19.04
N PHE A 533 13.90 8.12 -20.02
CA PHE A 533 13.10 9.35 -19.97
C PHE A 533 11.58 9.07 -20.02
N SER A 534 11.19 7.81 -20.21
CA SER A 534 9.79 7.35 -20.19
C SER A 534 9.25 7.15 -18.78
N GLN A 535 7.93 7.17 -18.68
CA GLN A 535 7.20 6.88 -17.44
C GLN A 535 7.23 5.41 -17.05
N PHE A 536 7.51 4.50 -17.97
CA PHE A 536 7.67 3.07 -17.67
C PHE A 536 9.14 2.67 -17.83
N PRO A 537 9.64 1.73 -17.00
CA PRO A 537 11.02 1.28 -17.09
C PRO A 537 11.22 0.45 -18.36
N PRO A 538 12.37 0.59 -19.05
CA PRO A 538 12.66 -0.24 -20.21
C PRO A 538 12.86 -1.70 -19.79
N ARG A 539 12.55 -2.62 -20.69
CA ARG A 539 12.93 -4.03 -20.52
C ARG A 539 14.45 -4.15 -20.52
N LYS A 540 15.01 -4.84 -19.51
CA LYS A 540 16.45 -5.04 -19.37
C LYS A 540 16.91 -6.22 -20.21
N ALA A 541 17.21 -5.99 -21.50
CA ALA A 541 17.67 -7.04 -22.40
C ALA A 541 19.16 -7.40 -22.21
N ARG A 542 19.97 -6.45 -21.74
CA ARG A 542 21.43 -6.57 -21.74
C ARG A 542 22.04 -6.53 -20.34
N LYS A 543 22.54 -7.67 -19.87
CA LYS A 543 22.99 -7.84 -18.47
C LYS A 543 24.31 -7.15 -18.11
N ASP A 544 25.16 -6.85 -19.09
CA ASP A 544 26.48 -6.22 -18.89
C ASP A 544 26.45 -4.67 -19.00
N CYS A 545 25.26 -4.08 -18.85
CA CYS A 545 24.99 -2.65 -18.89
C CYS A 545 24.26 -2.18 -17.62
N LEU A 546 24.29 -0.88 -17.37
CA LEU A 546 23.64 -0.26 -16.21
C LEU A 546 22.34 0.41 -16.65
N TYR A 547 21.25 0.11 -15.94
CA TYR A 547 19.94 0.70 -16.18
C TYR A 547 19.55 1.57 -15.00
N PHE A 548 19.35 2.85 -15.27
CA PHE A 548 18.85 3.79 -14.29
C PHE A 548 17.34 3.57 -14.10
N HIS A 549 16.80 4.13 -13.02
CA HIS A 549 15.37 4.21 -12.82
C HIS A 549 14.75 5.22 -13.80
N THR A 550 13.44 5.11 -14.02
CA THR A 550 12.66 6.17 -14.64
C THR A 550 12.86 7.49 -13.87
N PRO A 551 12.71 8.67 -14.52
CA PRO A 551 12.85 9.97 -13.88
C PRO A 551 12.14 10.03 -12.53
N ALA A 552 12.92 10.14 -11.46
CA ALA A 552 12.45 10.04 -10.09
C ALA A 552 13.45 10.70 -9.13
N MET A 553 12.97 11.04 -7.93
CA MET A 553 13.76 11.69 -6.89
C MET A 553 13.50 11.05 -5.52
N ILE A 554 14.54 11.03 -4.70
CA ILE A 554 14.48 10.63 -3.30
C ILE A 554 13.69 11.70 -2.53
N THR A 555 12.73 11.28 -1.72
CA THR A 555 11.92 12.19 -0.93
C THR A 555 12.65 12.64 0.33
N PRO A 556 12.50 13.91 0.75
CA PRO A 556 13.12 14.41 1.98
C PRO A 556 12.60 13.69 3.22
N LYS A 557 13.39 13.61 4.30
CA LYS A 557 13.05 12.88 5.54
C LYS A 557 11.75 13.32 6.23
N HIS A 558 11.37 14.59 6.08
CA HIS A 558 10.16 15.17 6.67
C HIS A 558 8.90 14.97 5.81
N PHE A 559 8.98 14.16 4.76
CA PHE A 559 7.82 13.71 4.01
C PHE A 559 7.14 12.57 4.76
N GLU A 560 5.89 12.79 5.15
CA GLU A 560 5.15 11.94 6.10
C GLU A 560 4.11 11.05 5.41
N ASN A 561 3.79 9.93 6.07
CA ASN A 561 2.89 8.88 5.62
C ASN A 561 3.45 8.16 4.37
N VAL A 562 4.75 7.87 4.35
CA VAL A 562 5.38 7.12 3.26
C VAL A 562 5.53 5.66 3.66
N ASP A 563 4.45 4.90 3.47
CA ASP A 563 4.33 3.48 3.83
C ASP A 563 4.19 2.56 2.60
N SER A 564 4.15 3.12 1.39
CA SER A 564 4.14 2.39 0.11
C SER A 564 5.13 2.94 -0.92
N CYS A 565 5.66 2.06 -1.76
CA CYS A 565 6.49 2.38 -2.91
C CYS A 565 5.62 2.84 -4.09
N GLU A 566 6.14 3.79 -4.86
CA GLU A 566 5.49 4.23 -6.10
C GLU A 566 5.89 3.32 -7.26
N ASN A 567 5.01 2.35 -7.57
CA ASN A 567 5.25 1.35 -8.62
C ASN A 567 6.58 0.59 -8.39
N TRP A 568 7.51 0.63 -9.35
CA TRP A 568 8.83 -0.02 -9.31
C TRP A 568 9.92 0.84 -8.65
N LEU A 569 9.56 2.01 -8.11
CA LEU A 569 10.53 2.87 -7.45
C LEU A 569 10.87 2.36 -6.03
N PRO A 570 12.12 2.52 -5.57
CA PRO A 570 12.51 2.17 -4.21
C PRO A 570 11.71 2.90 -3.12
N ARG A 571 11.84 2.43 -1.88
CA ARG A 571 11.27 3.10 -0.70
C ARG A 571 11.75 4.56 -0.64
N ARG A 572 10.81 5.47 -0.33
CA ARG A 572 11.05 6.93 -0.25
C ARG A 572 11.60 7.53 -1.56
N VAL A 573 11.16 6.99 -2.70
CA VAL A 573 11.44 7.54 -4.03
C VAL A 573 10.11 7.79 -4.73
N MET A 574 9.95 8.97 -5.33
CA MET A 574 8.76 9.38 -6.07
C MET A 574 9.12 9.74 -7.50
N SER A 575 8.18 9.55 -8.43
CA SER A 575 8.42 9.91 -9.82
C SER A 575 8.55 11.42 -10.00
N ALA A 576 9.35 11.84 -10.98
CA ALA A 576 9.55 13.26 -11.28
C ALA A 576 8.22 13.96 -11.61
N TRP A 577 7.28 13.27 -12.26
CA TRP A 577 5.97 13.83 -12.60
C TRP A 577 5.13 14.15 -11.36
N ARG A 578 5.16 13.26 -10.36
CA ARG A 578 4.52 13.51 -9.07
C ARG A 578 5.20 14.65 -8.31
N VAL A 579 6.53 14.64 -8.24
CA VAL A 579 7.30 15.68 -7.55
C VAL A 579 7.07 17.06 -8.20
N ALA A 580 6.95 17.14 -9.52
CA ALA A 580 6.64 18.38 -10.22
C ALA A 580 5.32 19.00 -9.75
N GLY A 581 4.25 18.20 -9.65
CA GLY A 581 2.98 18.68 -9.11
C GLY A 581 3.09 19.18 -7.67
N ILE A 582 3.92 18.55 -6.85
CA ILE A 582 4.18 18.97 -5.47
C ILE A 582 4.90 20.33 -5.47
N LEU A 583 5.90 20.52 -6.33
CA LEU A 583 6.63 21.79 -6.44
C LEU A 583 5.75 22.93 -6.93
N HIS A 584 4.90 22.71 -7.94
CA HIS A 584 3.92 23.71 -8.37
C HIS A 584 3.04 24.17 -7.21
N ALA A 585 2.60 23.24 -6.34
CA ALA A 585 1.77 23.57 -5.18
C ALA A 585 2.54 24.28 -4.06
N LEU A 586 3.82 23.95 -3.87
CA LEU A 586 4.69 24.58 -2.85
C LEU A 586 5.08 26.00 -3.23
N GLU A 587 5.46 26.19 -4.48
CA GLU A 587 5.95 27.45 -5.02
C GLU A 587 4.81 28.39 -5.45
N GLY A 588 3.58 27.87 -5.51
CA GLY A 588 2.41 28.64 -5.93
C GLY A 588 2.46 29.06 -7.39
N TRP A 589 3.09 28.26 -8.26
CA TRP A 589 3.17 28.55 -9.69
C TRP A 589 1.78 28.43 -10.33
N ASN A 590 1.28 29.55 -10.86
CA ASN A 590 -0.08 29.68 -11.37
C ASN A 590 -0.21 29.33 -12.87
N GLU A 591 0.57 28.35 -13.32
CA GLU A 591 0.65 27.96 -14.73
C GLU A 591 0.29 26.48 -14.90
N HIS A 592 -0.38 26.16 -15.99
CA HIS A 592 -0.55 24.78 -16.43
C HIS A 592 0.73 24.31 -17.09
N GLU A 593 1.14 23.08 -16.81
CA GLU A 593 2.19 22.39 -17.55
C GLU A 593 1.53 21.27 -18.35
N CYS A 594 1.10 21.58 -19.58
CA CYS A 594 0.35 20.66 -20.43
C CYS A 594 0.62 20.93 -21.91
N GLY A 595 0.18 20.03 -22.80
CA GLY A 595 0.43 20.17 -24.24
C GLY A 595 1.93 20.30 -24.53
N ASN A 596 2.33 21.21 -25.41
CA ASN A 596 3.74 21.45 -25.71
C ASN A 596 4.44 22.43 -24.75
N MET A 597 3.72 23.01 -23.78
CA MET A 597 4.29 23.98 -22.83
C MET A 597 5.30 23.30 -21.91
N MET A 598 6.54 23.79 -21.87
CA MET A 598 7.56 23.39 -20.90
C MET A 598 7.73 24.50 -19.87
N PHE A 599 7.76 24.15 -18.60
CA PHE A 599 8.18 25.05 -17.53
C PHE A 599 9.71 25.22 -17.56
N ASP A 600 10.20 26.25 -16.87
CA ASP A 600 11.65 26.50 -16.77
C ASP A 600 12.34 25.32 -16.05
N ILE A 601 13.17 24.60 -16.82
CA ILE A 601 13.86 23.37 -16.42
C ILE A 601 14.84 23.65 -15.28
N GLU A 602 15.58 24.77 -15.32
CA GLU A 602 16.55 25.12 -14.29
C GLU A 602 15.83 25.55 -13.01
N LYS A 603 14.75 26.32 -13.15
CA LYS A 603 13.92 26.77 -12.03
C LYS A 603 13.28 25.60 -11.29
N VAL A 604 12.66 24.65 -12.01
CA VAL A 604 12.03 23.49 -11.37
C VAL A 604 13.06 22.55 -10.75
N TRP A 605 14.22 22.39 -11.39
CA TRP A 605 15.33 21.63 -10.84
C TRP A 605 15.82 22.23 -9.52
N LYS A 606 16.11 23.54 -9.51
CA LYS A 606 16.56 24.25 -8.31
C LYS A 606 15.53 24.16 -7.18
N ALA A 607 14.25 24.41 -7.48
CA ALA A 607 13.17 24.29 -6.50
C ALA A 607 13.09 22.87 -5.91
N SER A 608 13.28 21.83 -6.74
CA SER A 608 13.30 20.44 -6.25
C SER A 608 14.37 20.21 -5.18
N LEU A 609 15.60 20.71 -5.41
CA LEU A 609 16.71 20.60 -4.49
C LEU A 609 16.51 21.47 -3.24
N ASP A 610 16.01 22.69 -3.40
CA ASP A 610 15.75 23.63 -2.29
C ASP A 610 14.68 23.08 -1.33
N HIS A 611 13.72 22.30 -1.84
CA HIS A 611 12.74 21.59 -1.04
C HIS A 611 13.22 20.25 -0.48
N GLY A 612 14.47 19.84 -0.75
CA GLY A 612 15.12 18.67 -0.19
C GLY A 612 14.86 17.36 -0.95
N PHE A 613 14.29 17.42 -2.15
CA PHE A 613 14.30 16.28 -3.06
C PHE A 613 15.70 16.11 -3.63
N SER A 614 16.15 14.87 -3.78
CA SER A 614 17.51 14.57 -4.25
C SER A 614 17.48 13.61 -5.43
N PRO A 615 18.39 13.76 -6.42
CA PRO A 615 18.50 12.79 -7.51
C PRO A 615 18.92 11.40 -7.00
N LEU A 616 18.44 10.37 -7.68
CA LEU A 616 18.95 9.00 -7.53
C LEU A 616 20.36 8.92 -8.12
N THR A 617 21.36 8.69 -7.28
CA THR A 617 22.72 8.39 -7.75
C THR A 617 22.87 6.90 -8.05
N THR A 618 23.80 6.52 -8.92
CA THR A 618 24.13 5.11 -9.19
C THR A 618 24.50 4.30 -7.95
N ALA A 619 25.02 4.95 -6.89
CA ALA A 619 25.29 4.34 -5.59
C ALA A 619 24.02 4.08 -4.76
N SER A 620 23.01 4.96 -4.85
CA SER A 620 21.72 4.79 -4.14
C SER A 620 20.89 3.59 -4.64
N ALA A 621 21.16 3.10 -5.87
CA ALA A 621 20.53 1.89 -6.41
C ALA A 621 21.07 0.57 -5.82
N SER A 622 22.24 0.60 -5.18
CA SER A 622 22.78 -0.56 -4.44
C SER A 622 22.38 -0.59 -2.97
N GLU A 623 22.09 0.57 -2.36
CA GLU A 623 21.72 0.67 -0.94
C GLU A 623 20.25 0.30 -0.68
N SER A 624 19.37 0.32 -1.68
CA SER A 624 17.96 -0.11 -1.54
C SER A 624 17.77 -1.64 -1.48
N LYS A 625 18.86 -2.40 -1.27
CA LYS A 625 18.87 -3.85 -1.05
C LYS A 625 19.23 -4.25 0.38
N ALA A 626 19.52 -3.27 1.26
CA ALA A 626 19.80 -3.51 2.67
C ALA A 626 18.52 -3.40 3.52
#